data_AF-A0A7C3Q515-F1
#
_entry.id   AF-A0A7C3Q515-F1
#
_cell.length_a   1.000
_cell.length_b   1.000
_cell.length_c   1.000
_cell.angle_alpha   90.00
_cell.angle_beta   90.00
_cell.angle_gamma   90.00
#
_symmetry.space_group_name_H-M   'P 1'
#
loop_
_entity.id
_entity.type
_entity.pdbx_description
1 polymer ?
#
loop_
_entity_poly.entity_id
_entity_poly.type
_entity_poly.pdbx_seq_one_letter_code
_entity_poly.pdbx_strand_id
1 'polypeptide(L)'
;MDKRAILFLILSVVILYLYSYYEYQQEKNRLERIKPTPAPQQAATPSPQGITETKTHQVSSPVETIQEKEVVVETDLYQAILTNRGGVIKHWELKQYREKVDNSSPPIVLFDSEKNKADLSPLHVLLEGETEPVQQRFLHGLYRVEGQDIKLEGPGRQGQLSFLTRDESSGQVLIKRLTFYSDRYDVDVRIETGGLQGGYTLYLGINFGILDWGTTTMTSFVGPTSLIDDKIVQDKPANIQPEVVHQGILTWTALQDKYFLTALIPQNGTGTMVARKFADQQVTVGIRYSPTPGQQTATYRLYAGPKE
;
A
#
# COMPACT_ATOMS: atom_id res chain seq x y z
N MET A 1 -23.03 -40.31 18.87
CA MET A 1 -22.95 -38.85 19.09
C MET A 1 -23.62 -38.55 20.42
N ASP A 2 -22.90 -37.91 21.34
CA ASP A 2 -23.42 -37.63 22.68
C ASP A 2 -24.58 -36.63 22.64
N LYS A 3 -25.63 -36.87 23.43
CA LYS A 3 -26.82 -35.99 23.52
C LYS A 3 -26.46 -34.52 23.81
N ARG A 4 -25.31 -34.30 24.45
CA ARG A 4 -24.76 -32.96 24.74
C ARG A 4 -24.26 -32.26 23.48
N ALA A 5 -23.62 -32.97 22.55
CA ALA A 5 -23.12 -32.39 21.29
C ALA A 5 -24.26 -31.93 20.37
N ILE A 6 -25.36 -32.69 20.33
CA ILE A 6 -26.56 -32.32 19.57
C ILE A 6 -27.23 -31.09 20.18
N LEU A 7 -27.27 -30.99 21.52
CA LEU A 7 -27.81 -29.82 22.21
C LEU A 7 -27.00 -28.55 21.92
N PHE A 8 -25.66 -28.64 21.90
CA PHE A 8 -24.80 -27.50 21.54
C PHE A 8 -24.99 -27.04 20.10
N LEU A 9 -25.19 -27.97 19.16
CA LEU A 9 -25.41 -27.66 17.76
C LEU A 9 -26.77 -26.97 17.54
N ILE A 10 -27.82 -27.42 18.23
CA ILE A 10 -29.13 -26.75 18.16
C ILE A 10 -29.03 -25.35 18.79
N LEU A 11 -28.34 -25.21 19.92
CA LEU A 11 -28.17 -23.94 20.61
C LEU A 11 -27.35 -22.94 19.78
N SER A 12 -26.31 -23.38 19.07
CA SER A 12 -25.51 -22.50 18.21
C SER A 12 -26.33 -21.97 17.03
N VAL A 13 -27.18 -22.81 16.41
CA VAL A 13 -28.08 -22.39 15.34
C VAL A 13 -29.12 -21.38 15.85
N VAL A 14 -29.68 -21.59 17.05
CA VAL A 14 -30.62 -20.64 17.65
C VAL A 14 -29.95 -19.29 17.96
N ILE A 15 -28.72 -19.30 18.48
CA ILE A 15 -27.98 -18.06 18.78
C ILE A 15 -27.67 -17.30 17.48
N LEU A 16 -27.21 -17.99 16.43
CA LEU A 16 -26.95 -17.36 15.13
C LEU A 16 -28.24 -16.77 14.51
N TYR A 17 -29.37 -17.47 14.66
CA TYR A 17 -30.66 -17.00 14.17
C TYR A 17 -31.14 -15.75 14.93
N LEU A 18 -30.99 -15.73 16.26
CA LEU A 18 -31.31 -14.57 17.09
C LEU A 18 -30.40 -13.37 16.79
N TYR A 19 -29.11 -13.61 16.56
CA TYR A 19 -28.16 -12.57 16.18
C TYR A 19 -28.50 -11.96 14.81
N SER A 20 -28.75 -12.80 13.81
CA SER A 20 -29.18 -12.35 12.47
C SER A 20 -30.52 -11.58 12.52
N TYR A 21 -31.47 -12.04 13.33
CA TYR A 21 -32.74 -11.34 13.54
C TYR A 21 -32.55 -9.96 14.19
N TYR A 22 -31.63 -9.83 15.14
CA TYR A 22 -31.33 -8.56 15.79
C TYR A 22 -30.70 -7.54 14.82
N GLU A 23 -29.76 -7.97 13.97
CA GLU A 23 -29.19 -7.11 12.92
C GLU A 23 -30.25 -6.66 11.91
N TYR A 24 -31.15 -7.55 11.49
CA TYR A 24 -32.25 -7.20 10.58
C TYR A 24 -33.17 -6.10 11.16
N GLN A 25 -33.44 -6.13 12.47
CA GLN A 25 -34.23 -5.07 13.12
C GLN A 25 -33.47 -3.74 13.25
N GLN A 26 -32.14 -3.77 13.46
CA GLN A 26 -31.34 -2.54 13.43
C GLN A 26 -31.32 -1.89 12.04
N GLU A 27 -31.17 -2.69 11.00
CA GLU A 27 -31.16 -2.21 9.61
C GLU A 27 -32.50 -1.54 9.25
N LYS A 28 -33.62 -2.18 9.61
CA LYS A 28 -34.96 -1.62 9.41
C LYS A 28 -35.16 -0.28 10.13
N ASN A 29 -34.71 -0.19 11.38
CA ASN A 29 -34.81 1.04 12.18
C ASN A 29 -33.91 2.18 11.66
N ARG A 30 -32.78 1.85 11.01
CA ARG A 30 -31.89 2.85 10.37
C ARG A 30 -32.52 3.44 9.12
N LEU A 31 -33.18 2.60 8.30
CA LEU A 31 -33.83 3.03 7.06
C LEU A 31 -35.12 3.85 7.31
N GLU A 32 -35.84 3.60 8.42
CA GLU A 32 -37.02 4.40 8.78
C GLU A 32 -36.67 5.81 9.33
N ARG A 33 -35.43 6.04 9.80
CA ARG A 33 -34.97 7.37 10.26
C ARG A 33 -34.51 8.31 9.13
N ILE A 34 -34.39 7.83 7.89
CA ILE A 34 -34.00 8.63 6.72
C ILE A 34 -35.20 8.88 5.81
N LYS A 35 -36.29 9.44 6.36
CA LYS A 35 -37.36 10.07 5.58
C LYS A 35 -37.19 11.59 5.62
N PRO A 36 -37.01 12.28 4.48
CA PRO A 36 -36.96 13.74 4.43
C PRO A 36 -38.36 14.33 4.64
N THR A 37 -38.48 15.28 5.56
CA THR A 37 -39.64 16.18 5.70
C THR A 37 -39.54 17.30 4.65
N PRO A 38 -40.62 17.67 3.94
CA PRO A 38 -40.64 18.85 3.09
C PRO A 38 -41.01 20.11 3.89
N ALA A 39 -40.33 21.22 3.61
CA ALA A 39 -40.64 22.56 4.12
C ALA A 39 -40.64 23.56 2.94
N PRO A 40 -41.41 24.66 3.01
CA PRO A 40 -42.31 25.09 1.93
C PRO A 40 -41.75 26.14 0.96
N GLN A 41 -42.32 26.12 -0.25
CA GLN A 41 -42.27 27.19 -1.25
C GLN A 41 -43.06 28.44 -0.80
N GLN A 42 -42.47 29.61 -1.01
CA GLN A 42 -43.19 30.87 -1.17
C GLN A 42 -42.61 31.65 -2.35
N ALA A 43 -43.51 32.27 -3.11
CA ALA A 43 -43.34 32.65 -4.51
C ALA A 43 -43.08 34.15 -4.73
N ALA A 44 -42.52 34.40 -5.94
CA ALA A 44 -42.70 35.55 -6.84
C ALA A 44 -41.73 36.76 -6.80
N THR A 45 -41.23 37.02 -8.02
CA THR A 45 -40.29 37.98 -8.65
C THR A 45 -40.87 39.43 -8.78
N PRO A 46 -40.20 40.49 -9.35
CA PRO A 46 -39.30 40.51 -10.54
C PRO A 46 -38.03 41.44 -10.54
N SER A 47 -37.08 41.03 -11.41
CA SER A 47 -36.04 41.69 -12.29
C SER A 47 -35.88 43.24 -12.38
N PRO A 48 -34.85 43.83 -13.07
CA PRO A 48 -33.76 43.23 -13.88
C PRO A 48 -32.35 43.93 -13.81
N GLN A 49 -31.40 43.36 -14.60
CA GLN A 49 -30.20 43.95 -15.22
C GLN A 49 -28.81 43.70 -14.59
N GLY A 50 -27.91 43.19 -15.44
CA GLY A 50 -26.47 43.08 -15.19
C GLY A 50 -25.81 41.91 -15.92
N ILE A 51 -25.91 41.86 -17.25
CA ILE A 51 -25.14 40.90 -18.06
C ILE A 51 -23.68 41.38 -18.03
N THR A 52 -22.78 40.57 -17.49
CA THR A 52 -21.36 40.63 -17.84
C THR A 52 -20.90 39.21 -18.08
N GLU A 53 -20.77 38.89 -19.36
CA GLU A 53 -20.15 37.68 -19.87
C GLU A 53 -18.72 37.59 -19.32
N THR A 54 -18.53 36.76 -18.29
CA THR A 54 -17.19 36.28 -17.98
C THR A 54 -17.01 35.04 -18.83
N LYS A 55 -16.19 35.18 -19.88
CA LYS A 55 -15.73 34.07 -20.73
C LYS A 55 -15.33 32.90 -19.84
N THR A 56 -16.15 31.85 -19.86
CA THR A 56 -15.78 30.52 -19.43
C THR A 56 -14.64 30.09 -20.36
N HIS A 57 -13.39 30.25 -19.90
CA HIS A 57 -12.33 29.39 -20.41
C HIS A 57 -12.69 27.98 -19.95
N GLN A 58 -13.48 27.28 -20.77
CA GLN A 58 -13.40 25.84 -20.82
C GLN A 58 -11.97 25.52 -21.25
N VAL A 59 -11.09 25.35 -20.27
CA VAL A 59 -9.88 24.57 -20.46
C VAL A 59 -10.38 23.15 -20.63
N SER A 60 -10.77 22.80 -21.86
CA SER A 60 -10.76 21.42 -22.32
C SER A 60 -9.30 20.97 -22.20
N SER A 61 -8.93 20.51 -21.00
CA SER A 61 -7.70 19.78 -20.81
C SER A 61 -7.82 18.58 -21.75
N PRO A 62 -6.92 18.38 -22.71
CA PRO A 62 -6.91 17.15 -23.47
C PRO A 62 -6.92 16.00 -22.47
N VAL A 63 -7.82 15.03 -22.65
CA VAL A 63 -7.72 13.75 -21.94
C VAL A 63 -6.45 13.11 -22.47
N GLU A 64 -5.35 13.42 -21.79
CA GLU A 64 -4.05 12.84 -22.04
C GLU A 64 -4.22 11.34 -21.83
N THR A 65 -4.18 10.58 -22.92
CA THR A 65 -4.31 9.13 -22.86
C THR A 65 -3.03 8.60 -22.23
N ILE A 66 -3.08 8.29 -20.94
CA ILE A 66 -1.95 7.74 -20.20
C ILE A 66 -1.69 6.34 -20.73
N GLN A 67 -0.51 6.14 -21.32
CA GLN A 67 -0.03 4.83 -21.73
C GLN A 67 0.72 4.16 -20.58
N GLU A 68 0.69 2.83 -20.55
CA GLU A 68 1.52 2.06 -19.64
C GLU A 68 3.00 2.22 -20.02
N LYS A 69 3.83 2.53 -19.03
CA LYS A 69 5.28 2.69 -19.21
C LYS A 69 6.03 2.36 -17.94
N GLU A 70 7.29 2.03 -18.14
CA GLU A 70 8.25 1.83 -17.06
C GLU A 70 9.22 3.02 -16.98
N VAL A 71 9.81 3.20 -15.80
CA VAL A 71 10.86 4.17 -15.51
C VAL A 71 11.98 3.44 -14.81
N VAL A 72 13.20 3.57 -15.35
CA VAL A 72 14.40 2.96 -14.81
C VAL A 72 15.11 3.95 -13.90
N VAL A 73 15.46 3.50 -12.69
CA VAL A 73 16.33 4.23 -11.76
C VAL A 73 17.59 3.42 -11.58
N GLU A 74 18.72 3.96 -12.02
CA GLU A 74 20.03 3.34 -11.89
C GLU A 74 20.91 4.19 -10.97
N THR A 75 21.49 3.52 -9.96
CA THR A 75 22.50 4.08 -9.07
C THR A 75 23.80 3.28 -9.16
N ASP A 76 24.83 3.66 -8.41
CA ASP A 76 26.05 2.86 -8.28
C ASP A 76 25.80 1.54 -7.53
N LEU A 77 24.76 1.48 -6.69
CA LEU A 77 24.48 0.36 -5.78
C LEU A 77 23.42 -0.61 -6.29
N TYR A 78 22.40 -0.11 -7.00
CA TYR A 78 21.26 -0.91 -7.46
C TYR A 78 20.65 -0.36 -8.75
N GLN A 79 19.86 -1.20 -9.41
CA GLN A 79 18.92 -0.81 -10.46
C GLN A 79 17.50 -1.14 -10.00
N ALA A 80 16.59 -0.19 -10.14
CA ALA A 80 15.17 -0.37 -9.88
C ALA A 80 14.35 -0.03 -11.13
N ILE A 81 13.33 -0.84 -11.42
CA ILE A 81 12.36 -0.58 -12.50
C ILE A 81 11.01 -0.34 -11.84
N LEU A 82 10.40 0.81 -12.14
CA LEU A 82 9.08 1.18 -11.65
C LEU A 82 8.09 1.25 -12.80
N THR A 83 6.84 0.85 -12.57
CA THR A 83 5.76 0.98 -13.56
C THR A 83 4.74 2.01 -13.11
N ASN A 84 4.17 2.74 -14.07
CA ASN A 84 3.07 3.64 -13.80
C ASN A 84 1.74 2.92 -13.56
N ARG A 85 1.64 1.61 -13.83
CA ARG A 85 0.51 0.80 -13.38
C ARG A 85 0.58 0.61 -11.87
N GLY A 86 -0.33 1.21 -11.12
CA GLY A 86 -0.30 1.18 -9.65
C GLY A 86 0.79 2.04 -9.01
N GLY A 87 1.74 2.59 -9.78
CA GLY A 87 2.86 3.39 -9.28
C GLY A 87 3.74 2.60 -8.31
N VAL A 88 4.32 1.49 -8.77
CA VAL A 88 5.02 0.49 -7.95
C VAL A 88 6.35 0.06 -8.52
N ILE A 89 7.16 -0.58 -7.68
CA ILE A 89 8.41 -1.22 -8.09
C ILE A 89 8.09 -2.57 -8.74
N LYS A 90 8.56 -2.79 -9.98
CA LYS A 90 8.52 -4.09 -10.67
C LYS A 90 9.76 -4.92 -10.41
N HIS A 91 10.92 -4.27 -10.32
CA HIS A 91 12.21 -4.95 -10.24
C HIS A 91 13.18 -4.17 -9.34
N TRP A 92 13.99 -4.88 -8.57
CA TRP A 92 15.05 -4.32 -7.72
C TRP A 92 16.27 -5.23 -7.69
N GLU A 93 17.37 -4.80 -8.28
CA GLU A 93 18.62 -5.56 -8.43
C GLU A 93 19.78 -4.85 -7.72
N LEU A 94 20.59 -5.60 -6.96
CA LEU A 94 21.79 -5.08 -6.31
C LEU A 94 23.03 -5.32 -7.17
N LYS A 95 23.70 -4.22 -7.57
CA LYS A 95 24.83 -4.24 -8.52
C LYS A 95 26.11 -4.83 -7.92
N GLN A 96 26.26 -4.80 -6.60
CA GLN A 96 27.46 -5.25 -5.88
C GLN A 96 27.38 -6.69 -5.35
N TYR A 97 26.21 -7.33 -5.43
CA TYR A 97 25.99 -8.67 -4.88
C TYR A 97 25.69 -9.66 -6.00
N ARG A 98 26.13 -10.92 -5.82
CA ARG A 98 26.05 -11.98 -6.82
C ARG A 98 25.49 -13.25 -6.19
N GLU A 99 24.75 -14.06 -6.96
CA GLU A 99 24.20 -15.33 -6.46
C GLU A 99 25.29 -16.34 -6.04
N LYS A 100 26.46 -16.27 -6.67
CA LYS A 100 27.62 -17.11 -6.37
C LYS A 100 28.89 -16.26 -6.25
N VAL A 101 29.92 -16.82 -5.61
CA VAL A 101 31.26 -16.23 -5.50
C VAL A 101 31.99 -16.37 -6.84
N ASP A 102 31.44 -15.75 -7.88
CA ASP A 102 31.92 -15.74 -9.26
C ASP A 102 31.47 -14.43 -9.90
N ASN A 103 32.41 -13.67 -10.49
CA ASN A 103 32.12 -12.38 -11.12
C ASN A 103 31.20 -12.50 -12.35
N SER A 104 31.10 -13.69 -12.95
CA SER A 104 30.19 -13.99 -14.05
C SER A 104 28.79 -14.42 -13.60
N SER A 105 28.58 -14.64 -12.30
CA SER A 105 27.28 -14.97 -11.73
C SER A 105 26.28 -13.82 -11.97
N PRO A 106 24.97 -14.13 -12.09
CA PRO A 106 23.95 -13.08 -12.07
C PRO A 106 24.00 -12.26 -10.78
N PRO A 107 23.61 -10.97 -10.85
CA PRO A 107 23.42 -10.12 -9.69
C PRO A 107 22.25 -10.61 -8.81
N ILE A 108 22.25 -10.19 -7.54
CA ILE A 108 21.14 -10.47 -6.64
C ILE A 108 19.94 -9.58 -6.99
N VAL A 109 18.78 -10.20 -7.21
CA VAL A 109 17.51 -9.52 -7.44
C VAL A 109 16.62 -9.68 -6.20
N LEU A 110 16.38 -8.59 -5.47
CA LEU A 110 15.55 -8.57 -4.26
C LEU A 110 14.05 -8.67 -4.56
N PHE A 111 13.62 -8.18 -5.73
CA PHE A 111 12.24 -8.29 -6.16
C PHE A 111 12.13 -8.34 -7.66
N ASP A 112 11.23 -9.19 -8.14
CA ASP A 112 10.84 -9.28 -9.54
C ASP A 112 9.36 -9.65 -9.61
N SER A 113 8.52 -8.73 -10.07
CA SER A 113 7.06 -8.92 -10.10
C SER A 113 6.63 -10.09 -10.97
N GLU A 114 7.37 -10.38 -12.04
CA GLU A 114 7.02 -11.41 -13.02
C GLU A 114 7.39 -12.80 -12.50
N LYS A 115 8.61 -12.94 -11.96
CA LYS A 115 9.07 -14.17 -11.31
C LYS A 115 8.24 -14.51 -10.08
N ASN A 116 7.90 -13.51 -9.27
CA ASN A 116 7.14 -13.71 -8.03
C ASN A 116 5.65 -13.95 -8.29
N LYS A 117 5.15 -13.71 -9.52
CA LYS A 117 3.72 -13.68 -9.85
C LYS A 117 2.93 -12.86 -8.81
N ALA A 118 3.52 -11.72 -8.42
CA ALA A 118 3.11 -11.02 -7.22
C ALA A 118 1.83 -10.20 -7.49
N ASP A 119 0.71 -10.62 -6.91
CA ASP A 119 -0.52 -9.81 -6.86
C ASP A 119 -0.30 -8.50 -6.09
N LEU A 120 0.74 -8.43 -5.25
CA LEU A 120 1.12 -7.25 -4.50
C LEU A 120 2.61 -6.92 -4.68
N SER A 121 2.90 -5.81 -5.33
CA SER A 121 4.25 -5.27 -5.54
C SER A 121 4.59 -4.19 -4.49
N PRO A 122 5.90 -3.91 -4.25
CA PRO A 122 6.31 -2.86 -3.34
C PRO A 122 5.72 -1.51 -3.72
N LEU A 123 5.34 -0.74 -2.69
CA LEU A 123 4.64 0.54 -2.79
C LEU A 123 3.16 0.45 -3.18
N HIS A 124 2.55 -0.73 -3.31
CA HIS A 124 1.09 -0.81 -3.41
C HIS A 124 0.43 -0.18 -2.17
N VAL A 125 -0.67 0.52 -2.42
CA VAL A 125 -1.50 1.19 -1.42
C VAL A 125 -2.89 0.56 -1.48
N LEU A 126 -3.33 -0.03 -0.36
CA LEU A 126 -4.72 -0.48 -0.19
C LEU A 126 -5.49 0.58 0.57
N LEU A 127 -6.67 0.95 0.09
CA LEU A 127 -7.51 1.93 0.74
C LEU A 127 -8.43 1.23 1.74
N GLU A 128 -8.46 1.73 2.97
CA GLU A 128 -9.25 1.12 4.04
C GLU A 128 -10.72 1.55 3.92
N GLY A 129 -11.63 0.58 3.86
CA GLY A 129 -13.08 0.82 3.80
C GLY A 129 -13.63 1.17 2.41
N GLU A 130 -12.84 1.00 1.36
CA GLU A 130 -13.25 1.27 -0.03
C GLU A 130 -13.84 0.03 -0.73
N THR A 131 -14.63 0.28 -1.77
CA THR A 131 -15.20 -0.79 -2.60
C THR A 131 -14.15 -1.43 -3.51
N GLU A 132 -14.32 -2.71 -3.85
CA GLU A 132 -13.41 -3.43 -4.76
C GLU A 132 -13.14 -2.68 -6.08
N PRO A 133 -14.13 -2.10 -6.79
CA PRO A 133 -13.84 -1.36 -8.02
C PRO A 133 -12.91 -0.16 -7.82
N VAL A 134 -13.04 0.57 -6.71
CA VAL A 134 -12.14 1.68 -6.36
C VAL A 134 -10.77 1.12 -6.03
N GLN A 135 -10.71 0.10 -5.18
CA GLN A 135 -9.48 -0.59 -4.77
C GLN A 135 -8.66 -1.07 -5.98
N GLN A 136 -9.30 -1.69 -6.97
CA GLN A 136 -8.65 -2.20 -8.19
C GLN A 136 -8.08 -1.07 -9.06
N ARG A 137 -8.71 0.11 -9.09
CA ARG A 137 -8.16 1.27 -9.83
C ARG A 137 -6.91 1.84 -9.16
N PHE A 138 -6.86 1.88 -7.84
CA PHE A 138 -5.64 2.29 -7.14
C PHE A 138 -4.53 1.24 -7.26
N LEU A 139 -4.86 -0.06 -7.25
CA LEU A 139 -3.87 -1.12 -7.42
C LEU A 139 -3.32 -1.24 -8.84
N HIS A 140 -4.18 -1.17 -9.86
CA HIS A 140 -3.83 -1.55 -11.23
C HIS A 140 -4.17 -0.49 -12.28
N GLY A 141 -4.67 0.68 -11.89
CA GLY A 141 -4.86 1.81 -12.79
C GLY A 141 -3.54 2.42 -13.26
N LEU A 142 -3.58 3.18 -14.36
CA LEU A 142 -2.41 3.88 -14.87
C LEU A 142 -2.29 5.25 -14.21
N TYR A 143 -1.17 5.47 -13.54
CA TYR A 143 -0.86 6.72 -12.86
C TYR A 143 -0.17 7.64 -13.85
N ARG A 144 -0.41 8.95 -13.72
CA ARG A 144 0.43 9.95 -14.37
C ARG A 144 1.80 9.92 -13.72
N VAL A 145 2.84 9.98 -14.55
CA VAL A 145 4.24 10.02 -14.10
C VAL A 145 4.78 11.41 -14.30
N GLU A 146 5.33 12.00 -13.24
CA GLU A 146 6.15 13.21 -13.31
C GLU A 146 7.60 12.82 -13.02
N GLY A 147 8.41 12.82 -14.08
CA GLY A 147 9.78 12.32 -14.07
C GLY A 147 10.08 11.49 -15.32
N GLN A 148 11.33 11.04 -15.39
CA GLN A 148 11.89 10.24 -16.48
C GLN A 148 12.91 9.26 -15.88
N ASP A 149 13.58 8.47 -16.71
CA ASP A 149 14.65 7.60 -16.25
C ASP A 149 15.72 8.40 -15.49
N ILE A 150 16.16 7.84 -14.38
CA ILE A 150 17.10 8.48 -13.45
C ILE A 150 18.39 7.68 -13.47
N LYS A 151 19.51 8.36 -13.71
CA LYS A 151 20.86 7.80 -13.54
C LYS A 151 21.64 8.65 -12.54
N LEU A 152 22.01 8.07 -11.41
CA LEU A 152 22.74 8.75 -10.34
C LEU A 152 24.11 8.08 -10.15
N GLU A 153 25.17 8.75 -10.62
CA GLU A 153 26.55 8.30 -10.47
C GLU A 153 27.32 9.25 -9.56
N GLY A 154 28.18 8.71 -8.69
CA GLY A 154 29.00 9.48 -7.76
C GLY A 154 28.25 9.92 -6.50
N PRO A 155 28.97 10.37 -5.46
CA PRO A 155 28.40 10.56 -4.12
C PRO A 155 27.43 11.75 -4.02
N GLY A 156 26.45 11.65 -3.12
CA GLY A 156 25.54 12.74 -2.76
C GLY A 156 24.59 13.22 -3.86
N ARG A 157 24.35 12.42 -4.89
CA ARG A 157 23.37 12.73 -5.95
C ARG A 157 22.00 12.21 -5.55
N GLN A 158 20.95 12.93 -5.96
CA GLN A 158 19.57 12.51 -5.74
C GLN A 158 18.72 12.75 -6.99
N GLY A 159 17.64 11.97 -7.13
CA GLY A 159 16.67 12.09 -8.20
C GLY A 159 15.27 11.82 -7.67
N GLN A 160 14.25 12.44 -8.28
CA GLN A 160 12.86 12.34 -7.84
C GLN A 160 11.96 11.80 -8.95
N LEU A 161 11.01 10.94 -8.56
CA LEU A 161 9.95 10.42 -9.42
C LEU A 161 8.62 10.50 -8.71
N SER A 162 7.56 10.98 -9.38
CA SER A 162 6.22 11.00 -8.79
C SER A 162 5.19 10.25 -9.63
N PHE A 163 4.29 9.54 -8.95
CA PHE A 163 3.13 8.86 -9.52
C PHE A 163 1.85 9.45 -8.95
N LEU A 164 0.94 9.87 -9.81
CA LEU A 164 -0.29 10.56 -9.43
C LEU A 164 -1.49 9.84 -10.04
N THR A 165 -2.49 9.56 -9.21
CA THR A 165 -3.79 9.06 -9.68
C THR A 165 -4.93 9.83 -9.03
N ARG A 166 -6.02 9.96 -9.78
CA ARG A 166 -7.31 10.45 -9.31
C ARG A 166 -8.38 9.45 -9.76
N ASP A 167 -9.19 8.99 -8.83
CA ASP A 167 -10.39 8.24 -9.19
C ASP A 167 -11.51 9.22 -9.54
N GLU A 168 -11.95 9.21 -10.79
CA GLU A 168 -12.97 10.15 -11.30
C GLU A 168 -14.34 9.94 -10.63
N SER A 169 -14.65 8.73 -10.14
CA SER A 169 -15.96 8.44 -9.55
C SER A 169 -16.11 8.90 -8.11
N SER A 170 -15.04 8.81 -7.32
CA SER A 170 -15.00 9.18 -5.90
C SER A 170 -14.34 10.54 -5.67
N GLY A 171 -13.60 11.07 -6.65
CA GLY A 171 -12.77 12.27 -6.53
C GLY A 171 -11.49 12.07 -5.72
N GLN A 172 -11.23 10.84 -5.26
CA GLN A 172 -10.09 10.49 -4.42
C GLN A 172 -8.77 10.65 -5.17
N VAL A 173 -7.74 11.11 -4.47
CA VAL A 173 -6.41 11.37 -5.01
C VAL A 173 -5.37 10.60 -4.21
N LEU A 174 -4.41 10.00 -4.92
CA LEU A 174 -3.18 9.45 -4.34
C LEU A 174 -1.98 9.94 -5.15
N ILE A 175 -1.00 10.49 -4.45
CA ILE A 175 0.27 10.93 -5.01
C ILE A 175 1.38 10.23 -4.23
N LYS A 176 2.27 9.56 -4.96
CA LYS A 176 3.50 8.97 -4.42
C LYS A 176 4.66 9.78 -4.95
N ARG A 177 5.53 10.30 -4.08
CA ARG A 177 6.79 10.94 -4.47
C ARG A 177 7.95 10.15 -3.89
N LEU A 178 8.87 9.74 -4.75
CA LEU A 178 10.01 8.91 -4.42
C LEU A 178 11.28 9.72 -4.64
N THR A 179 12.17 9.75 -3.64
CA THR A 179 13.49 10.39 -3.75
C THR A 179 14.56 9.33 -3.58
N PHE A 180 15.36 9.14 -4.62
CA PHE A 180 16.43 8.17 -4.69
C PHE A 180 17.78 8.86 -4.48
N TYR A 181 18.74 8.14 -3.92
CA TYR A 181 20.08 8.62 -3.62
C TYR A 181 21.14 7.71 -4.29
N SER A 182 22.24 8.27 -4.77
CA SER A 182 23.29 7.48 -5.45
C SER A 182 24.06 6.53 -4.53
N ASP A 183 24.19 6.90 -3.26
CA ASP A 183 25.11 6.28 -2.29
C ASP A 183 24.38 5.57 -1.14
N ARG A 184 23.10 5.25 -1.32
CA ARG A 184 22.28 4.60 -0.28
C ARG A 184 21.29 3.61 -0.85
N TYR A 185 20.92 2.62 -0.04
CA TYR A 185 19.87 1.63 -0.35
C TYR A 185 18.47 2.08 0.10
N ASP A 186 18.35 3.27 0.70
CA ASP A 186 17.08 3.84 1.11
C ASP A 186 16.50 4.84 0.11
N VAL A 187 15.17 4.88 0.05
CA VAL A 187 14.37 5.76 -0.78
C VAL A 187 13.39 6.48 0.12
N ASP A 188 13.33 7.81 0.03
CA ASP A 188 12.29 8.56 0.73
C ASP A 188 10.99 8.43 -0.05
N VAL A 189 9.93 8.02 0.64
CA VAL A 189 8.60 7.78 0.09
C VAL A 189 7.62 8.74 0.76
N ARG A 190 7.09 9.67 0.00
CA ARG A 190 6.02 10.58 0.46
C ARG A 190 4.71 10.20 -0.19
N ILE A 191 3.70 9.92 0.63
CA ILE A 191 2.35 9.60 0.21
C ILE A 191 1.44 10.77 0.56
N GLU A 192 0.77 11.33 -0.45
CA GLU A 192 -0.22 12.39 -0.27
C GLU A 192 -1.57 11.91 -0.76
N THR A 193 -2.61 12.13 0.04
CA THR A 193 -3.94 11.63 -0.21
C THR A 193 -4.98 12.73 -0.13
N GLY A 194 -6.03 12.65 -0.93
CA GLY A 194 -7.12 13.63 -0.92
C GLY A 194 -8.46 12.93 -1.06
N GLY A 195 -9.44 13.31 -0.23
CA GLY A 195 -10.81 12.81 -0.33
C GLY A 195 -11.02 11.34 0.08
N LEU A 196 -10.03 10.68 0.69
CA LEU A 196 -10.19 9.31 1.19
C LEU A 196 -11.25 9.25 2.30
N GLN A 197 -12.09 8.20 2.27
CA GLN A 197 -13.09 7.95 3.31
C GLN A 197 -12.47 7.37 4.60
N GLY A 198 -11.31 6.74 4.47
CA GLY A 198 -10.59 6.09 5.57
C GLY A 198 -9.08 6.25 5.46
N GLY A 199 -8.37 5.29 6.05
CA GLY A 199 -6.93 5.17 5.95
C GLY A 199 -6.45 4.48 4.68
N TYR A 200 -5.17 4.17 4.67
CA TYR A 200 -4.58 3.27 3.69
C TYR A 200 -3.53 2.39 4.33
N THR A 201 -3.19 1.27 3.69
CA THR A 201 -2.03 0.46 4.04
C THR A 201 -1.02 0.47 2.90
N LEU A 202 0.21 0.93 3.19
CA LEU A 202 1.36 0.89 2.27
C LEU A 202 2.13 -0.41 2.48
N TYR A 203 2.30 -1.23 1.44
CA TYR A 203 2.94 -2.55 1.55
C TYR A 203 4.34 -2.60 0.92
N LEU A 204 5.18 -3.48 1.46
CA LEU A 204 6.47 -3.87 0.87
C LEU A 204 6.34 -4.79 -0.34
N GLY A 205 5.15 -5.34 -0.62
CA GLY A 205 4.97 -6.36 -1.65
C GLY A 205 5.33 -7.76 -1.16
N ILE A 206 4.96 -8.77 -1.94
CA ILE A 206 5.16 -10.18 -1.56
C ILE A 206 6.64 -10.54 -1.66
N ASN A 207 7.21 -11.01 -0.55
CA ASN A 207 8.58 -11.53 -0.46
C ASN A 207 9.69 -10.56 -0.92
N PHE A 208 9.47 -9.25 -0.88
CA PHE A 208 10.52 -8.30 -1.23
C PHE A 208 11.74 -8.49 -0.31
N GLY A 209 12.88 -8.88 -0.88
CA GLY A 209 14.12 -9.11 -0.15
C GLY A 209 14.21 -10.47 0.54
N ILE A 210 13.30 -11.41 0.24
CA ILE A 210 13.41 -12.82 0.67
C ILE A 210 13.77 -13.66 -0.55
N LEU A 211 15.02 -14.12 -0.59
CA LEU A 211 15.55 -14.91 -1.71
C LEU A 211 15.49 -16.40 -1.46
N ASP A 212 15.67 -16.80 -0.20
CA ASP A 212 15.65 -18.19 0.23
C ASP A 212 14.89 -18.33 1.55
N TRP A 213 13.86 -19.16 1.54
CA TRP A 213 13.09 -19.53 2.74
C TRP A 213 13.81 -20.56 3.63
N GLY A 214 14.97 -21.04 3.18
CA GLY A 214 15.85 -21.93 3.91
C GLY A 214 15.46 -23.40 3.73
N THR A 215 16.36 -24.17 3.12
CA THR A 215 16.41 -25.64 3.24
C THR A 215 17.61 -26.12 4.08
N THR A 216 18.43 -25.19 4.59
CA THR A 216 19.74 -25.51 5.19
C THR A 216 19.77 -25.17 6.69
N THR A 217 20.41 -26.06 7.44
CA THR A 217 20.35 -26.35 8.89
C THR A 217 20.85 -25.23 9.85
N MET A 218 20.78 -23.95 9.50
CA MET A 218 21.30 -22.84 10.33
C MET A 218 20.26 -21.73 10.62
N THR A 219 19.79 -21.72 11.87
CA THR A 219 19.16 -20.73 12.79
C THR A 219 18.83 -19.27 12.43
N SER A 220 18.89 -18.78 11.19
CA SER A 220 18.46 -17.38 10.89
C SER A 220 16.95 -17.31 10.62
N PHE A 221 16.24 -16.40 11.28
CA PHE A 221 14.81 -16.18 11.01
C PHE A 221 14.60 -15.56 9.62
N VAL A 222 13.62 -16.08 8.87
CA VAL A 222 13.18 -15.56 7.57
C VAL A 222 11.71 -15.16 7.65
N GLY A 223 11.39 -13.95 7.18
CA GLY A 223 10.01 -13.46 7.11
C GLY A 223 9.79 -12.08 7.76
N PRO A 224 8.53 -11.76 8.08
CA PRO A 224 8.12 -10.51 8.73
C PRO A 224 8.85 -10.27 10.05
N THR A 225 9.44 -9.09 10.19
CA THR A 225 10.07 -8.64 11.44
C THR A 225 9.83 -7.15 11.61
N SER A 226 9.49 -6.73 12.82
CA SER A 226 9.19 -5.34 13.13
C SER A 226 9.77 -4.92 14.47
N LEU A 227 10.00 -3.62 14.65
CA LEU A 227 10.32 -3.02 15.93
C LEU A 227 9.11 -2.21 16.42
N ILE A 228 8.46 -2.71 17.46
CA ILE A 228 7.21 -2.16 18.02
C ILE A 228 7.39 -2.03 19.53
N ASP A 229 7.14 -0.84 20.07
CA ASP A 229 7.34 -0.54 21.50
C ASP A 229 8.73 -0.97 22.00
N ASP A 230 9.76 -0.61 21.23
CA ASP A 230 11.17 -0.97 21.45
C ASP A 230 11.46 -2.49 21.52
N LYS A 231 10.55 -3.32 21.02
CA LYS A 231 10.70 -4.79 20.99
C LYS A 231 10.67 -5.33 19.56
N ILE A 232 11.57 -6.27 19.30
CA ILE A 232 11.57 -7.03 18.05
C ILE A 232 10.41 -8.03 18.08
N VAL A 233 9.52 -7.91 17.10
CA VAL A 233 8.39 -8.82 16.85
C VAL A 233 8.69 -9.58 15.56
N GLN A 234 8.67 -10.90 15.62
CA GLN A 234 8.89 -11.79 14.48
C GLN A 234 7.63 -12.63 14.23
N ASP A 235 6.90 -12.32 13.16
CA ASP A 235 5.71 -13.06 12.79
C ASP A 235 6.09 -14.25 11.92
N LYS A 236 6.06 -15.45 12.51
CA LYS A 236 6.30 -16.70 11.77
C LYS A 236 5.23 -16.83 10.66
N PRO A 237 5.61 -17.03 9.38
CA PRO A 237 4.65 -17.18 8.28
C PRO A 237 3.59 -18.26 8.49
N ALA A 238 3.88 -19.30 9.27
CA ALA A 238 2.90 -20.35 9.60
C ALA A 238 1.75 -19.85 10.51
N ASN A 239 1.98 -18.79 11.27
CA ASN A 239 1.05 -18.26 12.27
C ASN A 239 0.22 -17.08 11.74
N ILE A 240 0.47 -16.60 10.52
CA ILE A 240 -0.28 -15.50 9.90
C ILE A 240 -1.51 -16.09 9.19
N GLN A 241 -2.72 -15.77 9.67
CA GLN A 241 -3.98 -16.27 9.10
C GLN A 241 -5.13 -15.25 9.17
N PRO A 242 -5.58 -14.69 8.03
CA PRO A 242 -4.78 -14.37 6.83
C PRO A 242 -3.87 -13.15 7.08
N GLU A 243 -4.09 -12.43 8.17
CA GLU A 243 -3.41 -11.20 8.55
C GLU A 243 -3.16 -11.19 10.06
N VAL A 244 -2.07 -10.55 10.47
CA VAL A 244 -1.79 -10.18 11.85
C VAL A 244 -1.59 -8.67 11.90
N VAL A 245 -2.18 -8.02 12.90
CA VAL A 245 -2.07 -6.57 13.11
C VAL A 245 -1.46 -6.35 14.47
N HIS A 246 -0.41 -5.54 14.53
CA HIS A 246 0.22 -5.14 15.79
C HIS A 246 0.09 -3.65 16.00
N GLN A 247 -0.54 -3.29 17.12
CA GLN A 247 -0.63 -1.92 17.62
C GLN A 247 0.60 -1.59 18.45
N GLY A 248 0.88 -0.30 18.62
CA GLY A 248 2.02 0.22 19.38
C GLY A 248 2.78 1.28 18.60
N ILE A 249 3.89 1.74 19.18
CA ILE A 249 4.81 2.67 18.52
C ILE A 249 5.65 1.88 17.53
N LEU A 250 5.23 1.91 16.26
CA LEU A 250 5.96 1.27 15.17
C LEU A 250 7.18 2.10 14.78
N THR A 251 8.38 1.54 14.99
CA THR A 251 9.63 2.16 14.54
C THR A 251 9.96 1.74 13.10
N TRP A 252 9.78 0.46 12.77
CA TRP A 252 9.90 -0.06 11.40
C TRP A 252 9.26 -1.44 11.27
N THR A 253 8.90 -1.82 10.04
CA THR A 253 8.50 -3.17 9.68
C THR A 253 9.26 -3.63 8.44
N ALA A 254 9.60 -4.90 8.38
CA ALA A 254 10.52 -5.43 7.39
C ALA A 254 10.18 -6.87 6.97
N LEU A 255 10.63 -7.24 5.78
CA LEU A 255 10.87 -8.62 5.38
C LEU A 255 12.38 -8.87 5.38
N GLN A 256 12.81 -9.98 5.95
CA GLN A 256 14.22 -10.32 6.00
C GLN A 256 14.48 -11.79 5.68
N ASP A 257 15.63 -12.07 5.07
CA ASP A 257 16.21 -13.42 4.99
C ASP A 257 17.56 -13.46 5.71
N LYS A 258 18.49 -14.35 5.35
CA LYS A 258 19.81 -14.42 6.00
C LYS A 258 20.68 -13.18 5.75
N TYR A 259 20.67 -12.63 4.54
CA TYR A 259 21.64 -11.63 4.08
C TYR A 259 21.01 -10.28 3.75
N PHE A 260 19.73 -10.26 3.38
CA PHE A 260 19.04 -9.08 2.88
C PHE A 260 17.84 -8.73 3.76
N LEU A 261 17.47 -7.46 3.69
CA LEU A 261 16.34 -6.90 4.41
C LEU A 261 15.71 -5.79 3.57
N THR A 262 14.38 -5.78 3.53
CA THR A 262 13.61 -4.64 3.02
C THR A 262 12.72 -4.12 4.13
N ALA A 263 12.66 -2.80 4.32
CA ALA A 263 11.94 -2.20 5.43
C ALA A 263 11.16 -0.97 5.02
N LEU A 264 10.00 -0.79 5.65
CA LEU A 264 9.27 0.48 5.70
C LEU A 264 9.44 1.10 7.09
N ILE A 265 9.88 2.35 7.10
CA ILE A 265 10.19 3.12 8.30
C ILE A 265 9.33 4.39 8.30
N PRO A 266 8.31 4.51 9.15
CA PRO A 266 7.50 5.73 9.24
C PRO A 266 8.32 6.86 9.89
N GLN A 267 8.41 8.03 9.25
CA GLN A 267 9.26 9.13 9.75
C GLN A 267 8.62 9.93 10.90
N ASN A 268 7.30 9.87 11.05
CA ASN A 268 6.57 10.61 12.10
C ASN A 268 6.01 9.70 13.20
N GLY A 269 6.45 8.44 13.27
CA GLY A 269 5.99 7.46 14.28
C GLY A 269 4.51 7.08 14.18
N THR A 270 3.84 7.42 13.07
CA THR A 270 2.42 7.14 12.85
C THR A 270 2.23 5.91 11.98
N GLY A 271 1.50 4.93 12.48
CA GLY A 271 1.03 3.78 11.71
C GLY A 271 0.95 2.50 12.52
N THR A 272 0.10 1.59 12.09
CA THR A 272 -0.05 0.25 12.66
C THR A 272 0.62 -0.76 11.74
N MET A 273 1.38 -1.71 12.30
CA MET A 273 1.99 -2.76 11.50
C MET A 273 0.94 -3.78 11.07
N VAL A 274 1.01 -4.20 9.81
CA VAL A 274 0.16 -5.23 9.22
C VAL A 274 1.05 -6.27 8.55
N ALA A 275 0.91 -7.55 8.90
CA ALA A 275 1.55 -8.67 8.22
C ALA A 275 0.48 -9.55 7.55
N ARG A 276 0.63 -9.87 6.26
CA ARG A 276 -0.34 -10.69 5.52
C ARG A 276 0.30 -11.91 4.89
N LYS A 277 -0.49 -12.97 4.76
CA LYS A 277 -0.14 -14.21 4.06
C LYS A 277 -1.11 -14.45 2.91
N PHE A 278 -0.56 -14.74 1.74
CA PHE A 278 -1.31 -15.07 0.52
C PHE A 278 -1.30 -16.57 0.23
N ALA A 279 -0.17 -17.22 0.46
CA ALA A 279 0.02 -18.66 0.35
C ALA A 279 1.17 -19.10 1.27
N ASP A 280 1.53 -20.38 1.22
CA ASP A 280 2.73 -20.84 1.89
C ASP A 280 3.96 -20.08 1.36
N GLN A 281 4.80 -19.58 2.28
CA GLN A 281 5.99 -18.78 1.95
C GLN A 281 5.71 -17.56 1.05
N GLN A 282 4.47 -17.06 1.01
CA GLN A 282 4.10 -15.82 0.32
C GLN A 282 3.50 -14.85 1.34
N VAL A 283 4.34 -13.95 1.82
CA VAL A 283 3.98 -12.99 2.87
C VAL A 283 4.42 -11.59 2.51
N THR A 284 3.79 -10.62 3.14
CA THR A 284 4.17 -9.20 3.06
C THR A 284 3.95 -8.54 4.40
N VAL A 285 4.56 -7.37 4.57
CA VAL A 285 4.23 -6.44 5.64
C VAL A 285 3.90 -5.07 5.06
N GLY A 286 3.14 -4.29 5.82
CA GLY A 286 2.78 -2.94 5.48
C GLY A 286 2.50 -2.09 6.71
N ILE A 287 2.35 -0.80 6.46
CA ILE A 287 2.00 0.19 7.48
C ILE A 287 0.62 0.73 7.17
N ARG A 288 -0.34 0.44 8.05
CA ARG A 288 -1.68 1.02 8.01
C ARG A 288 -1.61 2.42 8.62
N TYR A 289 -1.93 3.42 7.82
CA TYR A 289 -1.98 4.82 8.21
C TYR A 289 -3.42 5.32 8.21
N SER A 290 -3.83 5.94 9.30
CA SER A 290 -5.15 6.57 9.44
C SER A 290 -4.97 8.09 9.47
N PRO A 291 -5.26 8.82 8.37
CA PRO A 291 -5.14 10.27 8.34
C PRO A 291 -6.11 10.92 9.31
N THR A 292 -5.65 11.96 10.00
CA THR A 292 -6.53 12.90 10.71
C THR A 292 -6.98 14.02 9.76
N PRO A 293 -8.13 14.68 9.99
CA PRO A 293 -8.55 15.83 9.20
C PRO A 293 -7.44 16.89 9.14
N GLY A 294 -6.97 17.23 7.93
CA GLY A 294 -5.86 18.17 7.71
C GLY A 294 -4.48 17.51 7.55
N GLN A 295 -4.29 16.25 7.94
CA GLN A 295 -3.04 15.50 7.76
C GLN A 295 -3.14 14.52 6.58
N GLN A 296 -3.07 15.09 5.38
CA GLN A 296 -3.18 14.39 4.10
C GLN A 296 -1.85 13.87 3.56
N THR A 297 -0.80 13.86 4.39
CA THR A 297 0.53 13.42 3.97
C THR A 297 1.16 12.55 5.04
N ALA A 298 1.78 11.44 4.61
CA ALA A 298 2.70 10.66 5.42
C ALA A 298 4.02 10.45 4.65
N THR A 299 5.10 10.35 5.41
CA THR A 299 6.45 10.14 4.90
C THR A 299 7.03 8.87 5.51
N TYR A 300 7.61 8.06 4.65
CA TYR A 300 8.26 6.80 4.96
C TYR A 300 9.65 6.80 4.35
N ARG A 301 10.49 5.92 4.86
CA ARG A 301 11.70 5.50 4.18
C ARG A 301 11.56 4.02 3.84
N LEU A 302 11.79 3.70 2.57
CA LEU A 302 11.90 2.33 2.07
C LEU A 302 13.38 1.98 2.02
N TYR A 303 13.83 1.00 2.80
CA TYR A 303 15.16 0.41 2.66
C TYR A 303 15.05 -0.89 1.87
N ALA A 304 15.97 -1.14 0.94
CA ALA A 304 16.04 -2.40 0.21
C ALA A 304 17.49 -2.76 -0.15
N GLY A 305 18.12 -3.60 0.67
CA GLY A 305 19.54 -3.86 0.55
C GLY A 305 20.08 -4.97 1.47
N PRO A 306 21.41 -5.07 1.57
CA PRO A 306 22.09 -5.99 2.49
C PRO A 306 21.79 -5.65 3.96
N LYS A 307 22.02 -6.58 4.87
CA LYS A 307 22.10 -6.28 6.31
C LYS A 307 23.53 -5.87 6.64
N GLU A 308 23.74 -4.59 6.94
CA GLU A 308 25.01 -4.03 7.42
C GLU A 308 24.86 -3.47 8.84
#